data_AF-A0A952H5T3-F1
#
_entry.id   AF-A0A952H5T3-F1
#
_cell.length_a   1.000
_cell.length_b   1.000
_cell.length_c   1.000
_cell.angle_alpha   90.00
_cell.angle_beta   90.00
_cell.angle_gamma   90.00
#
_symmetry.space_group_name_H-M   'P 1'
#
loop_
_entity.id
_entity.type
_entity.pdbx_description
1 polymer ?
#
loop_
_entity_poly.entity_id
_entity_poly.type
_entity_poly.pdbx_seq_one_letter_code
_entity_poly.pdbx_strand_id
1 'polypeptide(L)'
;MQPVERFDGKEVCIVENPDVRSGFIEAYTRSLTAKGYVVRKLPANASLVECRITSTYTANWRWDLAMYMAFAAIKVYNNAKPVGEAKYDAMHGGGNMNKFIDAEKKIGELVNQLFPGGAGV
;
A
#
# COMPACT_ATOMS: atom_id res chain seq x y z
N MET A 1 10.22 -0.17 -10.51
CA MET A 1 9.49 -1.14 -9.66
C MET A 1 10.54 -1.84 -8.83
N GLN A 2 10.43 -1.84 -7.50
CA GLN A 2 11.41 -2.50 -6.62
C GLN A 2 10.63 -3.31 -5.57
N PRO A 3 10.62 -4.65 -5.67
CA PRO A 3 10.01 -5.49 -4.64
C PRO A 3 10.81 -5.36 -3.35
N VAL A 4 10.13 -5.54 -2.22
CA VAL A 4 10.75 -5.47 -0.91
C VAL A 4 11.68 -6.67 -0.74
N GLU A 5 12.94 -6.45 -0.35
CA GLU A 5 13.82 -7.54 0.09
C GLU A 5 13.16 -8.31 1.24
N ARG A 6 13.25 -9.64 1.25
CA ARG A 6 12.62 -10.47 2.30
C ARG A 6 13.04 -9.95 3.68
N PHE A 7 12.06 -9.64 4.52
CA PHE A 7 12.31 -9.25 5.91
C PHE A 7 11.69 -10.25 6.86
N ASP A 8 12.47 -10.69 7.84
CA ASP A 8 12.03 -11.55 8.96
C ASP A 8 11.07 -10.84 9.95
N GLY A 9 10.58 -9.65 9.59
CA GLY A 9 9.64 -8.88 10.40
C GLY A 9 8.21 -9.37 10.23
N LYS A 10 7.57 -9.77 11.33
CA LYS A 10 6.13 -10.10 11.35
C LYS A 10 5.23 -8.88 11.53
N GLU A 11 5.78 -7.74 11.93
CA GLU A 11 5.05 -6.49 12.13
C GLU A 11 5.34 -5.50 11.00
N VAL A 12 4.30 -4.86 10.48
CA VAL A 12 4.37 -3.72 9.55
C VAL A 12 3.60 -2.55 10.14
N CYS A 13 4.30 -1.44 10.34
CA CYS A 13 3.67 -0.21 10.81
C CYS A 13 3.28 0.68 9.63
N ILE A 14 2.03 1.13 9.59
CA ILE A 14 1.54 2.01 8.53
C ILE A 14 1.36 3.41 9.10
N VAL A 15 2.10 4.38 8.56
CA VAL A 15 1.90 5.80 8.88
C VAL A 15 0.62 6.26 8.20
N GLU A 16 -0.32 6.77 8.98
CA GLU A 16 -1.61 7.22 8.49
C GLU A 16 -1.46 8.41 7.52
N ASN A 17 -2.28 8.43 6.47
CA ASN A 17 -2.39 9.54 5.56
C ASN A 17 -3.86 10.01 5.53
N PRO A 18 -4.21 11.09 6.25
CA PRO A 18 -5.59 11.55 6.37
C PRO A 18 -6.18 12.08 5.05
N ASP A 19 -5.34 12.40 4.05
CA ASP A 19 -5.79 12.84 2.73
C ASP A 19 -6.32 11.66 1.88
N VAL A 20 -6.08 10.42 2.32
CA VAL A 20 -6.50 9.21 1.63
C VAL A 20 -7.78 8.65 2.25
N ARG A 21 -8.70 8.17 1.41
CA ARG A 21 -9.97 7.58 1.85
C ARG A 21 -9.73 6.38 2.78
N SER A 22 -10.53 6.27 3.85
CA SER A 22 -10.42 5.20 4.86
C SER A 22 -10.48 3.78 4.27
N GLY A 23 -11.29 3.57 3.23
CA GLY A 23 -11.37 2.28 2.54
C GLY A 23 -10.03 1.79 1.99
N PHE A 24 -9.09 2.70 1.66
CA PHE A 24 -7.75 2.31 1.23
C PHE A 24 -6.96 1.68 2.38
N ILE A 25 -6.92 2.33 3.55
CA ILE A 25 -6.16 1.82 4.69
C ILE A 25 -6.78 0.53 5.24
N GLU A 26 -8.10 0.39 5.18
CA GLU A 26 -8.79 -0.86 5.51
C GLU A 26 -8.41 -2.01 4.57
N ALA A 27 -8.48 -1.79 3.25
CA ALA A 27 -8.07 -2.76 2.25
C ALA A 27 -6.57 -3.11 2.35
N TYR A 28 -5.72 -2.11 2.62
CA TYR A 28 -4.29 -2.31 2.78
C TYR A 28 -3.99 -3.14 4.04
N THR A 29 -4.60 -2.80 5.17
CA THR A 29 -4.49 -3.55 6.43
C THR A 29 -4.95 -4.99 6.23
N ARG A 30 -6.13 -5.19 5.63
CA ARG A 30 -6.69 -6.52 5.35
C ARG A 30 -5.74 -7.36 4.49
N SER A 31 -5.18 -6.77 3.44
CA SER A 31 -4.25 -7.45 2.53
C SER A 31 -2.95 -7.88 3.21
N LEU A 32 -2.41 -7.06 4.12
CA LEU A 32 -1.24 -7.43 4.93
C LEU A 32 -1.57 -8.52 5.96
N THR A 33 -2.69 -8.39 6.67
CA THR A 33 -3.12 -9.40 7.65
C THR A 33 -3.43 -10.75 7.02
N ALA A 34 -3.98 -10.76 5.80
CA ALA A 34 -4.22 -12.00 5.04
C ALA A 34 -2.92 -12.73 4.67
N LYS A 35 -1.78 -12.02 4.65
CA LYS A 35 -0.43 -12.58 4.47
C LYS A 35 0.26 -12.95 5.80
N GLY A 36 -0.43 -12.80 6.93
CA GLY A 36 0.07 -13.13 8.26
C GLY A 36 0.86 -12.02 8.94
N TYR A 37 0.91 -10.80 8.39
CA TYR A 37 1.56 -9.68 9.06
C TYR A 37 0.65 -9.08 10.14
N VAL A 38 1.26 -8.72 11.26
CA VAL A 38 0.65 -7.86 12.28
C VAL A 38 0.76 -6.42 11.81
N VAL A 39 -0.37 -5.72 11.73
CA VAL A 39 -0.41 -4.33 11.27
C VAL A 39 -0.63 -3.40 12.45
N ARG A 40 0.25 -2.41 12.60
CA ARG A 40 0.09 -1.32 13.56
C ARG A 40 -0.07 0.00 12.82
N LYS A 41 -1.13 0.75 13.10
CA LYS A 41 -1.30 2.10 12.52
C LYS A 41 -0.56 3.11 13.40
N LEU A 42 0.21 3.98 12.76
CA LEU A 42 0.91 5.10 13.38
C LEU A 42 0.22 6.41 13.00
N PRO A 43 0.22 7.43 13.87
CA PRO A 43 -0.32 8.75 13.51
C PRO A 43 0.45 9.38 12.34
N ALA A 44 -0.18 10.31 11.63
CA ALA A 44 0.39 10.92 10.41
C ALA A 44 1.74 11.64 10.61
N ASN A 45 2.05 12.06 11.83
CA ASN A 45 3.31 12.69 12.21
C ASN A 45 4.35 11.73 12.80
N ALA A 46 4.09 10.41 12.78
CA ALA A 46 4.99 9.41 13.32
C ALA A 46 6.33 9.36 12.56
N SER A 47 7.38 8.98 13.27
CA SER A 47 8.71 8.80 12.69
C SER A 47 8.85 7.43 12.04
N LEU A 48 9.54 7.35 10.89
CA LEU A 48 9.78 6.09 10.18
C LEU A 48 10.68 5.10 10.94
N VAL A 49 11.30 5.53 12.04
CA VAL A 49 12.10 4.67 12.93
C VAL A 49 11.31 4.12 14.12
N GLU A 50 10.04 4.50 14.29
CA GLU A 50 9.20 3.99 15.39
C GLU A 50 8.98 2.47 15.29
N CYS A 51 9.09 1.91 14.07
CA CYS A 51 9.11 0.48 13.83
C CYS A 51 10.25 0.12 12.89
N ARG A 52 10.74 -1.12 12.97
CA ARG A 52 11.71 -1.65 12.01
C ARG A 52 11.16 -1.58 10.60
N ILE A 53 9.96 -2.11 10.37
CA ILE A 53 9.28 -2.04 9.07
C ILE A 53 8.18 -1.00 9.16
N THR A 54 8.35 0.10 8.42
CA THR A 54 7.35 1.15 8.29
C THR A 54 6.90 1.26 6.84
N SER A 55 5.66 1.70 6.64
CA SER A 55 5.11 1.96 5.32
C SER A 55 4.31 3.25 5.30
N THR A 56 4.40 3.95 4.17
CA THR A 56 3.60 5.13 3.85
C THR A 56 2.81 4.86 2.59
N TYR A 57 1.65 5.50 2.47
CA TYR A 57 0.79 5.36 1.30
C TYR A 57 0.21 6.71 0.86
N THR A 58 -0.12 6.79 -0.42
CA THR A 58 -0.92 7.88 -0.99
C THR A 58 -1.79 7.31 -2.10
N ALA A 59 -2.96 7.89 -2.31
CA ALA A 59 -3.84 7.53 -3.40
C ALA A 59 -4.72 8.72 -3.81
N ASN A 60 -5.06 8.78 -5.08
CA ASN A 60 -5.90 9.82 -5.65
C ASN A 60 -7.08 9.18 -6.38
N TRP A 61 -8.26 9.76 -6.20
CA TRP A 61 -9.48 9.37 -6.90
C TRP A 61 -9.85 10.41 -7.93
N ARG A 62 -10.45 9.96 -9.03
CA ARG A 62 -11.04 10.83 -10.04
C ARG A 62 -12.48 10.41 -10.32
N TRP A 63 -13.24 11.38 -10.81
CA TRP A 63 -14.56 11.20 -11.34
C TRP A 63 -14.52 11.71 -12.78
N ASP A 64 -14.74 10.82 -13.75
CA ASP A 64 -14.91 11.18 -15.16
C ASP A 64 -16.14 10.47 -15.76
N LEU A 65 -16.52 9.30 -15.24
CA LEU A 65 -17.77 8.57 -15.52
C LEU A 65 -18.33 7.86 -14.27
N ALA A 66 -17.46 7.28 -13.46
CA ALA A 66 -17.73 6.85 -12.08
C ALA A 66 -16.51 7.14 -11.21
N MET A 67 -16.63 6.97 -9.90
CA MET A 67 -15.50 7.14 -8.99
C MET A 67 -14.52 5.98 -9.16
N TYR A 68 -13.25 6.28 -9.42
CA TYR A 68 -12.19 5.28 -9.49
C TYR A 68 -10.90 5.79 -8.85
N MET A 69 -10.05 4.84 -8.42
CA MET A 69 -8.70 5.14 -7.95
C MET A 69 -7.82 5.41 -9.18
N ALA A 70 -7.40 6.66 -9.38
CA ALA A 70 -6.59 7.04 -10.53
C ALA A 70 -5.09 6.80 -10.31
N PHE A 71 -4.67 6.83 -9.05
CA PHE A 71 -3.28 6.63 -8.66
C PHE A 71 -3.22 6.06 -7.25
N ALA A 72 -2.24 5.19 -7.00
CA ALA A 72 -1.85 4.75 -5.67
C ALA A 72 -0.36 4.47 -5.63
N ALA A 73 0.29 4.80 -4.51
CA ALA A 73 1.66 4.42 -4.25
C ALA A 73 1.80 3.97 -2.79
N ILE A 74 2.49 2.85 -2.59
CA ILE A 74 2.85 2.32 -1.29
C ILE A 74 4.37 2.19 -1.26
N LYS A 75 5.00 2.78 -0.25
CA LYS A 75 6.44 2.71 0.00
C LYS A 75 6.70 1.98 1.30
N VAL A 76 7.71 1.13 1.30
CA VAL A 76 8.12 0.35 2.47
C VAL A 76 9.55 0.72 2.83
N TYR A 77 9.78 0.83 4.14
CA TYR A 77 11.03 1.21 4.74
C TYR A 77 11.46 0.16 5.74
N ASN A 78 12.77 -0.11 5.81
CA ASN A 78 13.40 -0.88 6.87
C ASN A 78 14.40 0.02 7.60
N ASN A 79 14.13 0.33 8.88
CA ASN A 79 14.88 1.30 9.68
C ASN A 79 15.04 2.65 8.94
N ALA A 80 13.92 3.21 8.47
CA ALA A 80 13.82 4.44 7.67
C ALA A 80 14.57 4.44 6.31
N LYS A 81 15.17 3.32 5.88
CA LYS A 81 15.74 3.18 4.54
C LYS A 81 14.67 2.62 3.58
N PRO A 82 14.45 3.24 2.41
CA PRO A 82 13.49 2.72 1.43
C PRO A 82 13.98 1.38 0.90
N VAL A 83 13.07 0.41 0.85
CA VAL A 83 13.40 -0.98 0.49
C VAL A 83 12.42 -1.60 -0.48
N GLY A 84 11.28 -0.95 -0.73
CA GLY A 84 10.41 -1.31 -1.84
C GLY A 84 9.32 -0.28 -2.10
N GLU A 85 8.83 -0.27 -3.32
CA GLU A 85 7.76 0.61 -3.78
C GLU A 85 6.92 -0.08 -4.84
N ALA A 86 5.60 0.01 -4.68
CA ALA A 86 4.63 -0.36 -5.70
C ALA A 86 3.73 0.84 -6.01
N LYS A 87 3.56 1.10 -7.30
CA LYS A 87 2.79 2.22 -7.83
C LYS A 87 1.77 1.71 -8.84
N TYR A 88 0.57 2.24 -8.74
CA TYR A 88 -0.50 2.14 -9.73
C TYR A 88 -0.79 3.53 -10.28
N ASP A 89 -0.89 3.63 -11.61
CA ASP A 89 -1.18 4.87 -12.33
C ASP A 89 -2.10 4.55 -13.51
N ALA A 90 -3.36 4.98 -13.42
CA ALA A 90 -4.37 4.79 -14.45
C ALA A 90 -4.59 6.05 -15.31
N MET A 91 -3.80 7.10 -15.10
CA MET A 91 -3.95 8.37 -15.81
C MET A 91 -3.44 8.27 -17.26
N HIS A 92 -2.54 7.33 -17.53
CA HIS A 92 -1.95 7.12 -18.86
C HIS A 92 -2.37 5.74 -19.40
N GLY A 93 -3.49 5.72 -20.13
CA GLY A 93 -4.07 4.51 -20.71
C GLY A 93 -5.42 4.81 -21.36
N GLY A 94 -5.43 5.04 -22.67
CA GLY A 94 -6.64 5.26 -23.45
C GLY A 94 -7.56 4.04 -23.44
N GLY A 95 -8.85 4.25 -23.20
CA GLY A 95 -9.90 3.31 -23.60
C GLY A 95 -10.08 2.00 -22.83
N ASN A 96 -9.43 1.76 -21.70
CA ASN A 96 -9.66 0.51 -20.95
C ASN A 96 -10.92 0.63 -20.07
N MET A 97 -12.03 -0.02 -20.45
CA MET A 97 -13.25 -0.10 -19.61
C MET A 97 -13.00 -0.89 -18.29
N ASN A 98 -11.84 -1.54 -18.13
CA ASN A 98 -11.38 -2.05 -16.84
C ASN A 98 -10.90 -0.94 -15.87
N LYS A 99 -11.24 0.35 -16.07
CA LYS A 99 -10.94 1.42 -15.10
C LYS A 99 -11.79 1.33 -13.82
N PHE A 100 -12.88 0.57 -13.86
CA PHE A 100 -13.70 0.23 -12.67
C PHE A 100 -13.11 -0.92 -11.86
N ILE A 101 -11.78 -1.02 -11.78
CA ILE A 101 -11.15 -2.00 -10.89
C ILE A 101 -11.55 -1.64 -9.47
N ASP A 102 -12.12 -2.63 -8.78
CA ASP A 102 -12.31 -2.60 -7.35
C ASP A 102 -10.99 -2.18 -6.69
N ALA A 103 -10.99 -1.00 -6.07
CA ALA A 103 -9.80 -0.42 -5.47
C ALA A 103 -9.17 -1.40 -4.47
N GLU A 104 -9.98 -2.21 -3.78
CA GLU A 104 -9.50 -3.23 -2.85
C GLU A 104 -8.66 -4.28 -3.57
N LYS A 105 -9.12 -4.78 -4.73
CA LYS A 105 -8.36 -5.75 -5.54
C LYS A 105 -7.03 -5.17 -5.99
N LYS A 106 -7.01 -3.92 -6.46
CA LYS A 106 -5.75 -3.27 -6.90
C LYS A 106 -4.78 -3.06 -5.74
N ILE A 107 -5.28 -2.66 -4.57
CA ILE A 107 -4.48 -2.54 -3.36
C ILE A 107 -3.87 -3.91 -2.99
N GLY A 108 -4.66 -4.98 -3.03
CA GLY A 108 -4.17 -6.34 -2.81
C GLY A 108 -3.07 -6.76 -3.79
N GLU A 109 -3.18 -6.40 -5.07
CA GLU A 109 -2.12 -6.61 -6.07
C GLU A 109 -0.83 -5.84 -5.73
N LEU A 110 -0.93 -4.56 -5.32
CA LEU A 110 0.24 -3.78 -4.90
C LEU A 110 0.91 -4.39 -3.66
N VAL A 111 0.12 -4.87 -2.70
CA VAL A 111 0.62 -5.57 -1.50
C VAL A 111 1.28 -6.89 -1.88
N ASN A 112 0.71 -7.65 -2.82
CA ASN A 112 1.33 -8.88 -3.31
C ASN A 112 2.67 -8.63 -3.99
N GLN A 113 2.81 -7.51 -4.71
CA GLN A 113 4.07 -7.12 -5.35
C GLN A 113 5.13 -6.71 -4.33
N LEU A 114 4.73 -5.95 -3.30
CA LEU A 114 5.65 -5.53 -2.24
C LEU A 114 6.04 -6.69 -1.32
N PHE A 115 5.07 -7.53 -0.96
CA PHE A 115 5.24 -8.63 -0.02
C PHE A 115 4.92 -9.95 -0.75
N PRO A 116 5.81 -10.44 -1.63
CA PRO A 116 5.54 -11.66 -2.38
C PRO A 116 5.48 -12.91 -1.49
N GLY A 117 6.14 -12.88 -0.32
CA GLY A 117 6.04 -13.91 0.72
C GLY A 117 5.03 -13.56 1.83
N GLY A 118 4.70 -14.56 2.66
CA GLY A 118 3.98 -14.36 3.91
C GLY A 118 4.89 -13.87 5.04
N ALA A 119 4.33 -13.57 6.20
CA ALA A 119 5.12 -13.16 7.36
C ALA A 119 6.03 -14.30 7.86
N GLY A 120 7.34 -14.09 7.81
CA GLY A 120 8.35 -15.02 8.35
C GLY A 120 8.53 -16.32 7.55
N VAL A 121 8.29 -16.31 6.23
CA VAL A 121 8.52 -17.44 5.30
C VAL A 121 9.52 -17.11 4.20
#